data_AF-A0A7X9AGW9-F1
#
_entry.id   AF-A0A7X9AGW9-F1
#
_cell.length_a   1.000
_cell.length_b   1.000
_cell.length_c   1.000
_cell.angle_alpha   90.00
_cell.angle_beta   90.00
_cell.angle_gamma   90.00
#
_symmetry.space_group_name_H-M   'P 1'
#
loop_
_entity.id
_entity.type
_entity.pdbx_description
1 polymer ?
#
loop_
_entity_poly.entity_id
_entity_poly.type
_entity_poly.pdbx_seq_one_letter_code
_entity_poly.pdbx_strand_id
1 'polypeptide(L)'
;MTDKPGKPLDAEVQELVAYLDEVLHDYERYVGDIGRLGYAAPQLLYYRDEVQDLMEALAPEAGVDLKPRWKKIRDLDLTLRGKAVELVREVGHANFKQYQIVNNPPQTRWWWYLNRTTADPESAKIPIWQWWRR
;
A
#
# COMPACT_ATOMS: atom_id res chain seq x y z
N MET A 1 44.81 6.13 1.13
CA MET A 1 43.38 6.48 1.06
C MET A 1 42.74 5.98 2.33
N THR A 2 42.59 6.85 3.33
CA THR A 2 41.93 6.51 4.60
C THR A 2 40.44 6.68 4.40
N ASP A 3 39.73 5.57 4.29
CA ASP A 3 38.27 5.54 4.41
C ASP A 3 37.94 6.08 5.79
N LYS A 4 37.40 7.31 5.86
CA LYS A 4 36.87 7.82 7.12
C LYS A 4 35.62 7.00 7.40
N PRO A 5 35.49 6.32 8.55
CA PRO A 5 34.24 5.68 8.91
C PRO A 5 33.16 6.76 8.86
N GLY A 6 32.13 6.54 8.04
CA GLY A 6 30.98 7.43 7.97
C GLY A 6 30.43 7.66 9.37
N LYS A 7 30.02 8.89 9.66
CA LYS A 7 29.42 9.24 10.96
C LYS A 7 28.33 8.21 11.28
N PRO A 8 28.33 7.59 12.48
CA PRO A 8 27.27 6.65 12.84
C PRO A 8 25.91 7.33 12.71
N LEU A 9 24.96 6.58 12.16
CA LEU A 9 23.59 7.03 11.97
C LEU A 9 23.03 7.51 13.31
N ASP A 10 22.25 8.59 13.32
CA ASP A 10 21.60 9.07 14.53
C ASP A 10 20.69 7.97 15.11
N ALA A 11 20.58 7.90 16.44
CA ALA A 11 19.79 6.86 17.11
C ALA A 11 18.32 6.89 16.67
N GLU A 12 17.76 8.09 16.52
CA GLU A 12 16.39 8.29 16.01
C GLU A 12 16.23 7.75 14.58
N VAL A 13 17.22 7.94 13.72
CA VAL A 13 17.20 7.41 12.34
C VAL A 13 17.31 5.88 12.35
N GLN A 14 18.09 5.30 13.26
CA GLN A 14 18.18 3.83 13.40
C GLN A 14 16.84 3.24 13.83
N GLU A 15 16.16 3.89 14.78
CA GLU A 15 14.82 3.48 15.23
C GLU A 15 13.79 3.58 14.09
N LEU A 16 13.82 4.66 13.30
CA LEU A 16 12.94 4.79 12.12
C LEU A 16 13.22 3.74 11.05
N VAL A 17 14.48 3.37 10.82
CA VAL A 17 14.85 2.30 9.90
C VAL A 17 14.35 0.94 10.40
N ALA A 18 14.50 0.66 11.70
CA ALA A 18 13.98 -0.57 12.31
C ALA A 18 12.45 -0.62 12.20
N TYR A 19 11.78 0.49 12.48
CA TYR A 19 10.33 0.59 12.37
C TYR A 19 9.84 0.39 10.92
N LEU A 20 10.52 0.98 9.94
CA LEU A 20 10.24 0.72 8.53
C LEU A 20 10.35 -0.78 8.18
N ASP A 21 11.36 -1.48 8.71
CA ASP A 21 11.50 -2.91 8.46
C ASP A 21 10.34 -3.73 9.07
N GLU A 22 9.87 -3.35 10.25
CA GLU A 22 8.70 -3.96 10.90
C GLU A 22 7.42 -3.73 10.09
N VAL A 23 7.10 -2.48 9.74
CA VAL A 23 5.91 -2.13 8.95
C VAL A 23 5.98 -2.79 7.56
N LEU A 24 7.17 -2.85 6.94
CA LEU A 24 7.35 -3.52 5.65
C LEU A 24 7.18 -5.04 5.74
N HIS A 25 7.53 -5.65 6.88
CA HIS A 25 7.26 -7.06 7.14
C HIS A 25 5.77 -7.34 7.30
N ASP A 26 5.05 -6.48 8.04
CA ASP A 26 3.59 -6.59 8.14
C ASP A 26 2.92 -6.38 6.77
N TYR A 27 3.33 -5.36 6.01
CA TYR A 27 2.82 -5.15 4.66
C TYR A 27 3.02 -6.39 3.76
N GLU A 28 4.21 -7.00 3.80
CA GLU A 28 4.51 -8.24 3.08
C GLU A 28 3.55 -9.39 3.48
N ARG A 29 3.31 -9.57 4.78
CA ARG A 29 2.37 -10.58 5.29
C ARG A 29 0.96 -10.34 4.75
N TYR A 30 0.47 -9.11 4.83
CA TYR A 30 -0.85 -8.76 4.32
C TYR A 30 -0.98 -8.97 2.81
N VAL A 31 0.04 -8.61 2.02
CA VAL A 31 0.07 -8.87 0.57
C VAL A 31 0.05 -10.37 0.26
N GLY A 32 0.77 -11.17 1.06
CA GLY A 32 0.76 -12.64 0.97
C GLY A 32 -0.62 -13.24 1.24
N ASP A 33 -1.37 -12.65 2.16
CA ASP A 33 -2.65 -13.14 2.64
C ASP A 33 -3.90 -12.57 1.93
N ILE A 34 -3.73 -11.72 0.90
CA ILE A 34 -4.86 -11.23 0.08
C ILE A 34 -5.76 -12.41 -0.35
N GLY A 35 -7.06 -12.27 -0.10
CA GLY A 35 -8.08 -13.30 -0.27
C GLY A 35 -8.40 -14.10 1.01
N ARG A 36 -7.66 -13.86 2.10
CA ARG A 36 -7.82 -14.50 3.43
C ARG A 36 -7.74 -13.51 4.60
N LEU A 37 -7.69 -12.21 4.34
CA LEU A 37 -7.61 -11.14 5.35
C LEU A 37 -8.97 -10.84 6.01
N GLY A 38 -10.08 -11.14 5.34
CA GLY A 38 -11.43 -10.80 5.78
C GLY A 38 -11.56 -9.32 6.14
N TYR A 39 -12.03 -9.03 7.35
CA TYR A 39 -12.20 -7.66 7.85
C TYR A 39 -10.88 -6.87 7.98
N ALA A 40 -9.73 -7.54 7.98
CA ALA A 40 -8.43 -6.89 8.02
C ALA A 40 -7.93 -6.46 6.62
N ALA A 41 -8.67 -6.74 5.54
CA ALA A 41 -8.26 -6.37 4.19
C ALA A 41 -7.92 -4.86 4.01
N PRO A 42 -8.66 -3.90 4.61
CA PRO A 42 -8.31 -2.48 4.51
C PRO A 42 -6.95 -2.15 5.16
N GLN A 43 -6.53 -2.90 6.18
CA GLN A 43 -5.26 -2.69 6.90
C GLN A 43 -4.04 -2.74 5.99
N LEU A 44 -4.10 -3.55 4.93
CA LEU A 44 -3.03 -3.62 3.94
C LEU A 44 -2.66 -2.24 3.38
N LEU A 45 -3.66 -1.39 3.10
CA LEU A 45 -3.43 -0.08 2.49
C LEU A 45 -2.97 0.96 3.49
N TYR A 46 -3.34 0.82 4.77
CA TYR A 46 -2.78 1.64 5.84
C TYR A 46 -1.29 1.34 6.03
N TYR A 47 -0.89 0.06 6.09
CA TYR A 47 0.54 -0.29 6.14
C TYR A 47 1.29 0.21 4.91
N ARG A 48 0.67 0.18 3.73
CA ARG A 48 1.32 0.69 2.52
C ARG A 48 1.51 2.21 2.54
N ASP A 49 0.57 2.95 3.11
CA ASP A 49 0.71 4.40 3.29
C ASP A 49 1.84 4.70 4.29
N GLU A 50 1.88 3.98 5.41
CA GLU A 50 2.91 4.15 6.44
C GLU A 50 4.32 3.82 5.93
N VAL A 51 4.47 2.73 5.16
CA VAL A 51 5.75 2.42 4.48
C VAL A 51 6.19 3.59 3.61
N GLN A 52 5.27 4.24 2.90
CA GLN A 52 5.64 5.38 2.06
C GLN A 52 6.02 6.62 2.86
N ASP A 53 5.33 6.90 3.96
CA ASP A 53 5.66 8.01 4.84
C ASP A 53 7.06 7.83 5.43
N LEU A 54 7.39 6.62 5.88
CA LEU A 54 8.72 6.28 6.41
C LEU A 54 9.81 6.34 5.33
N MET A 55 9.52 5.87 4.11
CA MET A 55 10.46 5.98 2.99
C MET A 55 10.72 7.44 2.60
N GLU A 56 9.70 8.30 2.63
CA GLU A 56 9.82 9.73 2.36
C GLU A 56 10.59 10.44 3.48
N ALA A 57 10.35 10.08 4.75
CA ALA A 57 11.05 10.61 5.91
C ALA A 57 12.53 10.21 5.97
N LEU A 58 12.87 8.99 5.54
CA LEU A 58 14.25 8.48 5.52
C LEU A 58 15.02 8.86 4.24
N ALA A 59 14.34 9.29 3.18
CA ALA A 59 14.98 9.68 1.91
C ALA A 59 16.06 10.77 2.02
N PRO A 60 15.91 11.83 2.85
CA PRO A 60 16.96 12.84 3.01
C PRO A 60 18.12 12.40 3.92
N GLU A 61 18.00 11.27 4.65
CA GLU A 61 18.95 10.88 5.68
C GLU A 61 20.22 10.26 5.08
N ALA A 62 21.36 10.94 5.30
CA ALA A 62 22.65 10.49 4.82
C ALA A 62 23.11 9.23 5.57
N GLY A 63 23.45 8.17 4.81
CA GLY A 63 23.93 6.90 5.38
C GLY A 63 22.85 5.81 5.47
N VAL A 64 21.60 6.11 5.12
CA VAL A 64 20.55 5.08 5.00
C VAL A 64 20.52 4.54 3.56
N ASP A 65 20.80 3.25 3.38
CA ASP A 65 20.58 2.59 2.08
C ASP A 65 19.12 2.11 1.98
N LEU A 66 18.31 2.87 1.26
CA LEU A 66 16.91 2.52 0.98
C LEU A 66 16.73 1.63 -0.26
N LYS A 67 17.78 1.38 -1.07
CA LYS A 67 17.63 0.62 -2.33
C LYS A 67 17.05 -0.79 -2.13
N PRO A 68 17.47 -1.58 -1.12
CA PRO A 68 16.88 -2.90 -0.88
C PRO A 68 15.38 -2.81 -0.56
N ARG A 69 14.99 -1.81 0.23
CA ARG A 69 13.59 -1.57 0.64
C ARG A 69 12.75 -1.13 -0.54
N TRP A 70 13.25 -0.22 -1.37
CA TRP A 70 12.62 0.16 -2.64
C TRP A 70 12.33 -1.04 -3.53
N LYS A 71 13.29 -1.95 -3.68
CA LYS A 71 13.10 -3.17 -4.47
C LYS A 71 11.99 -4.04 -3.87
N LYS A 72 12.03 -4.29 -2.56
CA LYS A 72 11.02 -5.08 -1.86
C LYS A 72 9.62 -4.47 -1.99
N ILE A 73 9.48 -3.16 -1.73
CA ILE A 73 8.23 -2.42 -1.88
C ILE A 73 7.69 -2.56 -3.29
N ARG A 74 8.53 -2.35 -4.31
CA ARG A 74 8.12 -2.49 -5.72
C ARG A 74 7.60 -3.90 -6.03
N ASP A 75 8.28 -4.93 -5.54
CA ASP A 75 7.90 -6.33 -5.81
C ASP A 75 6.56 -6.68 -5.09
N LEU A 76 6.34 -6.16 -3.87
CA LEU A 76 5.06 -6.26 -3.16
C LEU A 76 3.95 -5.49 -3.87
N ASP A 77 4.23 -4.28 -4.33
CA ASP A 77 3.32 -3.41 -5.08
C ASP A 77 2.86 -4.06 -6.40
N LEU A 78 3.75 -4.76 -7.10
CA LEU A 78 3.38 -5.55 -8.28
C LEU A 78 2.44 -6.71 -7.91
N THR A 79 2.68 -7.36 -6.77
CA THR A 79 1.81 -8.45 -6.27
C THR A 79 0.43 -7.91 -5.88
N LEU A 80 0.38 -6.80 -5.14
CA LEU A 80 -0.85 -6.09 -4.80
C LEU A 80 -1.65 -5.73 -6.06
N ARG A 81 -0.97 -5.18 -7.08
CA ARG A 81 -1.63 -4.86 -8.36
C ARG A 81 -2.21 -6.09 -9.04
N GLY A 82 -1.49 -7.21 -9.04
CA GLY A 82 -1.97 -8.48 -9.60
C GLY A 82 -3.21 -9.03 -8.89
N LYS A 83 -3.32 -8.77 -7.58
CA LYS A 83 -4.45 -9.22 -6.73
C LYS A 83 -5.44 -8.11 -6.38
N ALA A 84 -5.41 -6.98 -7.06
CA ALA A 84 -6.21 -5.80 -6.74
C ALA A 84 -7.71 -6.09 -6.66
N VAL A 85 -8.22 -6.87 -7.60
CA VAL A 85 -9.65 -7.26 -7.67
C VAL A 85 -10.05 -8.13 -6.46
N GLU A 86 -9.17 -9.05 -6.04
CA GLU A 86 -9.41 -9.91 -4.88
C GLU A 86 -9.47 -9.08 -3.60
N LEU A 87 -8.50 -8.18 -3.41
CA LEU A 87 -8.46 -7.28 -2.26
C LEU A 87 -9.72 -6.41 -2.18
N VAL A 88 -10.10 -5.72 -3.26
CA VAL A 88 -11.27 -4.84 -3.25
C VAL A 88 -12.56 -5.63 -3.06
N ARG A 89 -12.65 -6.85 -3.60
CA ARG A 89 -13.78 -7.75 -3.34
C ARG A 89 -13.86 -8.15 -1.86
N GLU A 90 -12.72 -8.42 -1.24
CA GLU A 90 -12.62 -8.80 0.17
C GLU A 90 -13.00 -7.65 1.11
N VAL A 91 -12.55 -6.43 0.82
CA VAL A 91 -12.99 -5.21 1.51
C VAL A 91 -14.49 -4.94 1.27
N GLY A 92 -14.96 -5.26 0.06
CA GLY A 92 -16.26 -4.85 -0.47
C GLY A 92 -16.17 -3.48 -1.15
N HIS A 93 -16.64 -3.36 -2.39
CA HIS A 93 -16.47 -2.15 -3.20
C HIS A 93 -17.08 -0.88 -2.55
N ALA A 94 -18.23 -1.00 -1.91
CA ALA A 94 -18.87 0.11 -1.20
C ALA A 94 -18.02 0.58 -0.01
N ASN A 95 -17.55 -0.36 0.81
CA ASN A 95 -16.67 -0.07 1.95
C ASN A 95 -15.34 0.50 1.47
N PHE A 96 -14.78 -0.02 0.37
CA PHE A 96 -13.52 0.48 -0.20
C PHE A 96 -13.62 1.96 -0.59
N LYS A 97 -14.70 2.36 -1.29
CA LYS A 97 -14.97 3.78 -1.58
C LYS A 97 -15.17 4.60 -0.31
N GLN A 98 -15.85 4.05 0.70
CA GLN A 98 -16.04 4.74 1.98
C GLN A 98 -14.72 4.97 2.72
N TYR A 99 -13.84 3.97 2.78
CA TYR A 99 -12.50 4.12 3.37
C TYR A 99 -11.70 5.22 2.65
N GLN A 100 -11.77 5.31 1.32
CA GLN A 100 -11.12 6.39 0.58
C GLN A 100 -11.64 7.78 0.97
N ILE A 101 -12.96 7.92 1.12
CA ILE A 101 -13.58 9.20 1.49
C ILE A 101 -13.22 9.59 2.93
N VAL A 102 -13.31 8.63 3.86
CA VAL A 102 -13.04 8.86 5.29
C VAL A 102 -11.57 9.17 5.53
N ASN A 103 -10.66 8.39 4.93
CA ASN A 103 -9.23 8.57 5.11
C ASN A 103 -8.69 9.74 4.28
N ASN A 104 -9.37 10.12 3.19
CA ASN A 104 -8.96 11.14 2.23
C ASN A 104 -7.46 11.11 1.88
N PRO A 105 -6.91 9.95 1.46
CA PRO A 105 -5.47 9.80 1.25
C PRO A 105 -5.01 10.64 0.04
N PRO A 106 -3.75 11.12 0.01
CA PRO A 106 -3.21 11.84 -1.15
C PRO A 106 -3.38 11.07 -2.46
N GLN A 107 -3.59 11.78 -3.58
CA GLN A 107 -3.80 11.15 -4.89
C GLN A 107 -2.66 10.24 -5.37
N THR A 108 -1.46 10.41 -4.79
CA THR A 108 -0.28 9.58 -5.05
C THR A 108 -0.32 8.22 -4.37
N ARG A 109 -1.29 7.97 -3.47
CA ARG A 109 -1.40 6.72 -2.68
C ARG A 109 -2.16 5.62 -3.40
N TRP A 110 -1.89 4.37 -3.00
CA TRP A 110 -2.36 3.14 -3.65
C TRP A 110 -3.87 3.03 -3.77
N TRP A 111 -4.61 3.60 -2.83
CA TRP A 111 -6.06 3.71 -2.85
C TRP A 111 -6.61 4.14 -4.23
N TRP A 112 -6.03 5.19 -4.81
CA TRP A 112 -6.47 5.75 -6.10
C TRP A 112 -6.02 4.93 -7.30
N TYR A 113 -4.93 4.17 -7.17
CA TYR A 113 -4.48 3.24 -8.20
C TYR A 113 -5.42 2.05 -8.32
N LEU A 114 -5.87 1.49 -7.19
CA LEU A 114 -6.78 0.34 -7.18
C LEU A 114 -8.14 0.66 -7.82
N ASN A 115 -8.69 1.86 -7.59
CA ASN A 115 -9.93 2.33 -8.24
C ASN A 115 -9.91 2.21 -9.78
N ARG A 116 -8.74 2.44 -10.39
CA ARG A 116 -8.60 2.38 -11.86
C ARG A 116 -8.56 0.96 -12.39
N THR A 117 -8.20 0.00 -11.54
CA THR A 117 -8.03 -1.40 -11.92
C THR A 117 -9.18 -2.30 -11.47
N THR A 118 -10.03 -1.83 -10.55
CA THR A 118 -11.19 -2.58 -10.05
C THR A 118 -12.48 -1.85 -10.44
N ALA A 119 -13.01 -2.17 -11.61
CA ALA A 119 -14.33 -1.71 -12.01
C ALA A 119 -15.40 -2.25 -11.05
N ASP A 120 -16.41 -1.44 -10.73
CA ASP A 120 -17.51 -1.83 -9.84
C ASP A 120 -18.28 -3.03 -10.44
N PRO A 121 -18.16 -4.25 -9.87
CA PRO A 121 -18.77 -5.44 -10.43
C PRO A 121 -20.30 -5.43 -10.29
N GLU A 122 -20.88 -4.56 -9.44
CA GLU A 122 -22.33 -4.40 -9.36
C GLU A 122 -22.88 -3.51 -10.48
N SER A 123 -22.09 -2.53 -10.97
CA SER A 123 -22.47 -1.71 -12.12
C SER A 123 -22.59 -2.49 -13.44
N ALA A 124 -21.87 -3.61 -13.54
CA ALA A 124 -21.96 -4.52 -14.70
C ALA A 124 -23.25 -5.35 -14.73
N LYS A 125 -24.07 -5.31 -13.66
CA LYS A 125 -25.34 -6.02 -13.55
C LYS A 125 -26.55 -5.13 -13.89
N ILE A 126 -26.46 -4.22 -14.87
CA ILE A 126 -27.69 -3.66 -15.44
C ILE A 126 -28.35 -4.81 -16.21
N PRO A 127 -29.48 -5.35 -15.75
CA PRO A 127 -30.11 -6.45 -16.47
C PRO A 127 -30.61 -5.93 -17.81
N ILE A 128 -30.46 -6.73 -18.87
CA ILE A 128 -30.82 -6.40 -20.26
C ILE A 128 -32.29 -5.91 -20.38
N TRP A 129 -33.14 -6.22 -19.40
CA TRP A 129 -34.52 -5.77 -19.34
C TRP A 129 -34.72 -4.31 -18.87
N GLN A 130 -33.74 -3.57 -18.33
CA GLN A 130 -33.93 -2.16 -17.91
C GLN A 130 -33.70 -1.12 -19.03
N TRP A 131 -34.27 -1.35 -20.22
CA TRP A 131 -34.05 -0.51 -21.41
C TRP A 131 -34.84 0.81 -21.45
N TRP A 132 -35.79 1.02 -20.54
CA TRP A 132 -36.73 2.16 -20.54
C TRP A 132 -36.30 3.38 -19.71
N ARG A 133 -35.08 3.41 -19.15
CA ARG A 133 -34.53 4.59 -18.44
C ARG A 133 -33.73 5.56 -19.34
N ARG A 134 -33.94 5.52 -20.66
CA ARG A 134 -33.40 6.52 -21.60
C ARG A 134 -34.32 7.72 -21.72
#